data_AF-A0A970BKS5-F1
#
_entry.id   AF-A0A970BKS5-F1
#
_cell.length_a   1.000
_cell.length_b   1.000
_cell.length_c   1.000
_cell.angle_alpha   90.00
_cell.angle_beta   90.00
_cell.angle_gamma   90.00
#
_symmetry.space_group_name_H-M   'P 1'
#
loop_
_entity.id
_entity.type
_entity.pdbx_description
1 polymer ?
#
loop_
_entity_poly.entity_id
_entity_poly.type
_entity_poly.pdbx_seq_one_letter_code
_entity_poly.pdbx_strand_id
1 'polypeptide(L)'
;MKTKKIIILIAFILGFSFCYAQETNQKLLVKFDANELKEMKKTNSDNFDFLEYYVSEALYFVPLPNKHVDYKELIRINPKTKEVSENQIITEADLDNFNPLEYDISYELDKYTYYLAGNTGMLLVVPSQRDLKLGSDNRIKLQKLNKKQ
;
A
#
# COMPACT_ATOMS: atom_id res chain seq x y z
N MET A 1 -43.04 14.50 43.24
CA MET A 1 -42.70 14.15 41.84
C MET A 1 -41.45 14.90 41.38
N LYS A 2 -40.23 14.43 41.67
CA LYS A 2 -38.99 15.08 41.17
C LYS A 2 -37.82 14.09 41.02
N THR A 3 -38.03 12.97 40.34
CA THR A 3 -36.96 11.99 40.06
C THR A 3 -37.22 11.23 38.76
N LYS A 4 -37.54 11.95 37.67
CA LYS A 4 -37.73 11.35 36.34
C LYS A 4 -36.92 12.01 35.22
N LYS A 5 -35.85 12.76 35.56
CA LYS A 5 -35.05 13.50 34.56
C LYS A 5 -33.56 13.10 34.49
N ILE A 6 -33.13 12.05 35.19
CA ILE A 6 -31.71 11.64 35.25
C ILE A 6 -31.43 10.32 34.49
N ILE A 7 -32.45 9.70 33.89
CA ILE A 7 -32.26 8.41 33.20
C ILE A 7 -31.85 8.60 31.71
N ILE A 8 -32.10 9.78 31.13
CA ILE A 8 -31.83 10.03 29.70
C ILE A 8 -30.36 10.41 29.45
N LEU A 9 -29.62 10.89 30.45
CA LEU A 9 -28.23 11.33 30.28
C LEU A 9 -27.23 10.17 30.23
N ILE A 10 -27.56 9.01 30.82
CA ILE A 10 -26.67 7.83 30.85
C ILE A 10 -26.69 7.07 29.52
N ALA A 11 -27.79 7.16 28.75
CA ALA A 11 -27.89 6.53 27.44
C ALA A 11 -27.03 7.23 26.35
N PHE A 12 -26.66 8.49 26.55
CA PHE A 12 -25.85 9.24 25.58
C PHE A 12 -24.34 9.00 25.73
N ILE A 13 -23.88 8.49 26.87
CA ILE A 13 -22.45 8.26 27.15
C ILE A 13 -21.99 6.88 26.66
N LEU A 14 -22.90 5.93 26.47
CA LEU A 14 -22.60 4.58 25.97
C LEU A 14 -22.73 4.44 24.44
N GLY A 15 -23.03 5.53 23.73
CA GLY A 15 -23.22 5.56 22.28
C GLY A 15 -21.95 5.79 21.45
N PHE A 16 -20.77 5.86 22.07
CA PHE A 16 -19.50 5.70 21.34
C PHE A 16 -19.31 4.21 21.01
N SER A 17 -20.20 3.70 20.16
CA SER A 17 -19.93 2.53 19.35
C SER A 17 -18.61 2.80 18.66
N PHE A 18 -17.57 2.06 19.06
CA PHE A 18 -16.37 1.89 18.26
C PHE A 18 -16.83 1.31 16.91
N CYS A 19 -17.16 2.19 15.96
CA CYS A 19 -17.08 1.84 14.57
C CYS A 19 -15.61 1.53 14.34
N TYR A 20 -15.24 0.26 14.50
CA TYR A 20 -14.08 -0.30 13.84
C TYR A 20 -14.36 -0.19 12.35
N ALA A 21 -14.19 1.01 11.80
CA ALA A 21 -13.96 1.18 10.39
C ALA A 21 -12.73 0.32 10.13
N GLN A 22 -12.96 -0.84 9.54
CA GLN A 22 -11.88 -1.72 9.11
C GLN A 22 -10.96 -0.84 8.26
N GLU A 23 -9.77 -0.57 8.78
CA GLU A 23 -8.89 0.44 8.23
C GLU A 23 -8.46 -0.03 6.84
N THR A 24 -9.12 0.48 5.81
CA THR A 24 -8.78 0.20 4.42
C THR A 24 -7.51 0.97 4.13
N ASN A 25 -6.47 0.30 3.63
CA ASN A 25 -5.21 0.93 3.31
C ASN A 25 -5.42 2.07 2.30
N GLN A 26 -5.15 3.30 2.75
CA GLN A 26 -5.43 4.50 1.96
C GLN A 26 -4.66 4.51 0.63
N LYS A 27 -3.50 3.84 0.57
CA LYS A 27 -2.72 3.72 -0.67
C LYS A 27 -3.46 2.93 -1.75
N LEU A 28 -4.34 2.00 -1.40
CA LEU A 28 -5.14 1.26 -2.38
C LEU A 28 -6.27 2.12 -2.97
N LEU A 29 -6.72 3.14 -2.23
CA LEU A 29 -7.85 3.99 -2.63
C LEU A 29 -7.52 4.94 -3.79
N VAL A 30 -6.24 5.09 -4.15
CA VAL A 30 -5.83 5.83 -5.35
C VAL A 30 -6.30 5.16 -6.64
N LYS A 31 -6.48 3.82 -6.60
CA LYS A 31 -6.86 3.01 -7.75
C LYS A 31 -8.25 2.40 -7.59
N PHE A 32 -8.53 1.83 -6.42
CA PHE A 32 -9.76 1.08 -6.16
C PHE A 32 -10.68 1.87 -5.25
N ASP A 33 -11.99 1.75 -5.43
CA ASP A 33 -12.94 2.28 -4.47
C ASP A 33 -13.09 1.35 -3.24
N ALA A 34 -13.69 1.87 -2.17
CA ALA A 34 -13.84 1.12 -0.92
C ALA A 34 -14.72 -0.12 -1.06
N ASN A 35 -15.70 -0.11 -1.98
CA ASN A 35 -16.58 -1.25 -2.21
C ASN A 35 -15.86 -2.34 -3.01
N GLU A 36 -15.08 -1.96 -4.02
CA GLU A 36 -14.20 -2.86 -4.77
C GLU A 36 -13.22 -3.56 -3.85
N LEU A 37 -12.58 -2.83 -2.94
CA LEU A 37 -11.66 -3.42 -1.96
C LEU A 37 -12.38 -4.36 -0.98
N LYS A 38 -13.59 -4.00 -0.55
CA LYS A 38 -14.41 -4.85 0.32
C LYS A 38 -14.85 -6.14 -0.38
N GLU A 39 -15.24 -6.05 -1.64
CA GLU A 39 -15.62 -7.23 -2.42
C GLU A 39 -14.40 -8.08 -2.79
N MET A 40 -13.27 -7.47 -3.15
CA MET A 40 -12.02 -8.19 -3.40
C MET A 40 -11.57 -8.97 -2.17
N LYS A 41 -11.64 -8.36 -0.98
CA LYS A 41 -11.31 -9.05 0.27
C LYS A 41 -12.17 -10.29 0.53
N LYS A 42 -13.44 -10.30 0.09
CA LYS A 42 -14.35 -11.43 0.26
C LYS A 42 -14.18 -12.51 -0.82
N THR A 43 -13.98 -12.09 -2.07
CA THR A 43 -14.06 -12.96 -3.25
C THR A 43 -12.68 -13.44 -3.71
N ASN A 44 -11.64 -12.66 -3.45
CA ASN A 44 -10.25 -12.93 -3.82
C ASN A 44 -9.29 -12.36 -2.78
N SER A 45 -9.32 -12.95 -1.58
CA SER A 45 -8.52 -12.50 -0.45
C SER A 45 -7.02 -12.52 -0.75
N ASP A 46 -6.55 -13.50 -1.52
CA ASP A 46 -5.13 -13.64 -1.84
C ASP A 46 -4.61 -12.44 -2.65
N ASN A 47 -5.40 -11.96 -3.62
CA ASN A 47 -5.05 -10.76 -4.37
C ASN A 47 -5.12 -9.49 -3.51
N PHE A 48 -6.12 -9.40 -2.62
CA PHE A 48 -6.21 -8.28 -1.67
C PHE A 48 -4.98 -8.24 -0.75
N ASP A 49 -4.60 -9.38 -0.17
CA ASP A 49 -3.45 -9.50 0.73
C ASP A 49 -2.12 -9.19 0.02
N PHE A 50 -2.00 -9.63 -1.24
CA PHE A 50 -0.86 -9.28 -2.09
C PHE A 50 -0.79 -7.78 -2.36
N LEU A 51 -1.90 -7.12 -2.72
CA LEU A 51 -1.92 -5.68 -2.97
C LEU A 51 -1.58 -4.88 -1.71
N GLU A 52 -2.12 -5.29 -0.57
CA GLU A 52 -1.78 -4.72 0.74
C GLU A 52 -0.27 -4.81 1.00
N TYR A 53 0.33 -5.97 0.78
CA TYR A 53 1.79 -6.15 0.90
C TYR A 53 2.56 -5.28 -0.11
N TYR A 54 2.10 -5.26 -1.36
CA TYR A 54 2.75 -4.55 -2.46
C TYR A 54 2.88 -3.05 -2.20
N VAL A 55 1.84 -2.40 -1.69
CA VAL A 55 1.83 -0.95 -1.47
C VAL A 55 2.46 -0.51 -0.13
N SER A 56 2.68 -1.44 0.79
CA SER A 56 3.15 -1.14 2.14
C SER A 56 4.61 -1.52 2.39
N GLU A 57 5.05 -2.68 1.90
CA GLU A 57 6.26 -3.34 2.39
C GLU A 57 7.15 -3.90 1.27
N ALA A 58 6.57 -4.21 0.11
CA ALA A 58 7.25 -5.05 -0.88
C ALA A 58 8.41 -4.37 -1.61
N LEU A 59 8.34 -3.05 -1.78
CA LEU A 59 9.29 -2.25 -2.54
C LEU A 59 10.00 -1.27 -1.62
N TYR A 60 11.26 -0.99 -1.89
CA TYR A 60 12.08 -0.13 -1.03
C TYR A 60 13.13 0.64 -1.85
N PHE A 61 13.59 1.77 -1.32
CA PHE A 61 14.61 2.58 -1.95
C PHE A 61 15.99 2.29 -1.37
N VAL A 62 17.01 2.36 -2.23
CA VAL A 62 18.42 2.29 -1.84
C VAL A 62 19.20 3.40 -2.54
N PRO A 63 20.31 3.91 -1.95
CA PRO A 63 21.16 4.86 -2.65
C PRO A 63 21.71 4.28 -3.95
N LEU A 64 21.78 5.11 -4.99
CA LEU A 64 22.40 4.76 -6.27
C LEU A 64 23.86 4.35 -6.01
N PRO A 65 24.26 3.10 -6.31
CA PRO A 65 25.60 2.67 -6.01
C PRO A 65 26.60 3.26 -7.01
N ASN A 66 27.86 3.37 -6.59
CA ASN A 66 28.95 3.84 -7.47
C ASN A 66 29.28 2.87 -8.61
N LYS A 67 28.85 1.60 -8.51
CA LYS A 67 29.01 0.60 -9.57
C LYS A 67 27.85 0.71 -10.56
N HIS A 68 28.13 0.39 -11.83
CA HIS A 68 27.09 0.35 -12.84
C HIS A 68 25.98 -0.66 -12.48
N VAL A 69 24.73 -0.22 -12.61
CA VAL A 69 23.52 -1.02 -12.44
C VAL A 69 22.55 -0.61 -13.54
N ASP A 70 21.93 -1.57 -14.20
CA ASP A 70 20.88 -1.28 -15.17
C ASP A 70 19.62 -0.84 -14.43
N TYR A 71 19.12 0.36 -14.77
CA TYR A 71 17.88 0.91 -14.22
C TYR A 71 17.02 1.52 -15.33
N LYS A 72 15.73 1.65 -15.02
CA LYS A 72 14.76 2.44 -15.81
C LYS A 72 14.48 3.74 -15.08
N GLU A 73 13.97 4.77 -15.75
CA GLU A 73 13.44 5.94 -15.05
C GLU A 73 12.12 5.59 -14.36
N LEU A 74 11.94 6.03 -13.12
CA LEU A 74 10.67 5.90 -12.42
C LEU A 74 9.69 6.94 -12.98
N ILE A 75 8.58 6.46 -13.55
CA ILE A 75 7.61 7.31 -14.24
C ILE A 75 6.30 7.30 -13.47
N ARG A 76 5.74 8.49 -13.20
CA ARG A 76 4.43 8.63 -12.60
C ARG A 76 3.32 8.43 -13.61
N ILE A 77 2.27 7.74 -13.18
CA ILE A 77 1.08 7.47 -13.97
C ILE A 77 -0.18 7.73 -13.16
N ASN A 78 -1.27 8.03 -13.86
CA ASN A 78 -2.59 7.95 -13.26
C ASN A 78 -2.92 6.47 -12.96
N PRO A 79 -3.22 6.09 -11.70
CA PRO A 79 -3.46 4.69 -11.34
C PRO A 79 -4.67 4.06 -12.06
N LYS A 80 -5.64 4.89 -12.46
CA LYS A 80 -6.90 4.48 -13.10
C LYS A 80 -6.80 4.48 -14.63
N THR A 81 -6.28 5.56 -15.23
CA THR A 81 -6.20 5.69 -16.69
C THR A 81 -4.90 5.17 -17.29
N LYS A 82 -3.86 4.98 -16.47
CA LYS A 82 -2.49 4.60 -16.90
C LYS A 82 -1.79 5.63 -17.77
N GLU A 83 -2.34 6.84 -17.87
CA GLU A 83 -1.71 7.96 -18.56
C GLU A 83 -0.47 8.42 -17.79
N VAL A 84 0.62 8.66 -18.52
CA VAL A 84 1.86 9.20 -17.97
C VAL A 84 1.66 10.66 -17.59
N SER A 85 2.09 11.03 -16.39
CA SER A 85 2.05 12.43 -15.95
C SER A 85 3.21 13.21 -16.54
N GLU A 86 2.94 14.09 -17.50
CA GLU A 86 3.96 14.93 -18.14
C GLU A 86 4.59 15.91 -17.13
N ASN A 87 5.90 16.12 -17.26
CA ASN A 87 6.68 17.12 -16.50
C ASN A 87 6.71 16.97 -14.97
N GLN A 88 6.38 15.80 -14.43
CA GLN A 88 6.48 15.58 -12.99
C GLN A 88 7.92 15.27 -12.55
N ILE A 89 8.32 15.92 -11.46
CA ILE A 89 9.62 15.74 -10.81
C ILE A 89 9.40 14.88 -9.56
N ILE A 90 10.17 13.81 -9.45
CA ILE A 90 10.20 12.98 -8.24
C ILE A 90 11.18 13.62 -7.25
N THR A 91 10.69 13.85 -6.04
CA THR A 91 11.40 14.49 -4.91
C THR A 91 11.52 13.54 -3.72
N GLU A 92 12.32 13.90 -2.72
CA GLU A 92 12.45 13.13 -1.47
C GLU A 92 11.10 12.91 -0.76
N ALA A 93 10.23 13.94 -0.77
CA ALA A 93 8.90 13.85 -0.14
C ALA A 93 8.01 12.77 -0.79
N ASP A 94 8.26 12.47 -2.06
CA ASP A 94 7.56 11.43 -2.80
C ASP A 94 8.08 10.03 -2.45
N LEU A 95 9.31 9.92 -1.95
CA LEU A 95 9.88 8.66 -1.46
C LEU A 95 9.32 8.32 -0.08
N ASP A 96 9.20 9.33 0.80
CA ASP A 96 8.65 9.17 2.16
C ASP A 96 7.21 8.66 2.15
N ASN A 97 6.40 9.12 1.19
CA ASN A 97 4.99 8.72 1.04
C ASN A 97 4.75 7.86 -0.21
N PHE A 98 5.76 7.11 -0.63
CA PHE A 98 5.72 6.36 -1.88
C PHE A 98 4.56 5.38 -1.96
N ASN A 99 3.84 5.40 -3.08
CA ASN A 99 2.80 4.44 -3.41
C ASN A 99 3.04 3.86 -4.81
N PRO A 100 3.40 2.57 -4.94
CA PRO A 100 3.78 2.00 -6.22
C PRO A 100 2.64 1.92 -7.25
N LEU A 101 1.39 2.15 -6.85
CA LEU A 101 0.26 2.19 -7.80
C LEU A 101 0.22 3.47 -8.64
N GLU A 102 0.94 4.51 -8.21
CA GLU A 102 1.04 5.82 -8.88
C GLU A 102 2.21 5.88 -9.87
N TYR A 103 2.89 4.75 -10.09
CA TYR A 103 4.06 4.67 -10.96
C TYR A 103 3.96 3.50 -11.94
N ASP A 104 4.62 3.64 -13.09
CA ASP A 104 4.71 2.59 -14.11
C ASP A 104 5.78 1.55 -13.75
N ILE A 105 5.43 0.69 -12.80
CA ILE A 105 6.33 -0.32 -12.26
C ILE A 105 5.97 -1.68 -12.84
N SER A 106 7.00 -2.34 -13.36
CA SER A 106 6.98 -3.71 -13.83
C SER A 106 7.95 -4.54 -13.01
N TYR A 107 7.54 -5.74 -12.63
CA TYR A 107 8.39 -6.75 -12.01
C TYR A 107 8.50 -7.94 -12.94
N GLU A 108 9.72 -8.50 -13.04
CA GLU A 108 10.00 -9.66 -13.87
C GLU A 108 9.96 -10.96 -13.05
N LEU A 109 9.84 -12.09 -13.72
CA LEU A 109 9.59 -13.37 -13.04
C LEU A 109 10.69 -13.74 -12.03
N ASP A 110 11.95 -13.61 -12.43
CA ASP A 110 13.12 -14.17 -11.72
C ASP A 110 14.26 -13.16 -11.50
N LYS A 111 14.02 -11.87 -11.76
CA LYS A 111 15.03 -10.84 -11.54
C LYS A 111 14.45 -9.59 -10.90
N TYR A 112 15.32 -8.89 -10.17
CA TYR A 112 15.02 -7.59 -9.61
C TYR A 112 15.06 -6.55 -10.72
N THR A 113 14.13 -5.60 -10.65
CA THR A 113 14.10 -4.43 -11.52
C THR A 113 14.46 -3.21 -10.68
N TYR A 114 15.27 -2.31 -11.24
CA TYR A 114 15.66 -1.08 -10.58
C TYR A 114 15.09 0.12 -11.33
N TYR A 115 14.59 1.10 -10.59
CA TYR A 115 14.12 2.36 -11.16
C TYR A 115 14.81 3.55 -10.49
N LEU A 116 15.37 4.46 -11.27
CA LEU A 116 15.94 5.73 -10.78
C LEU A 116 14.80 6.68 -10.41
N ALA A 117 14.82 7.16 -9.17
CA ALA A 117 13.82 8.07 -8.64
C ALA A 117 14.18 9.52 -8.95
N GLY A 118 14.07 9.93 -10.22
CA GLY A 118 14.44 11.27 -10.66
C GLY A 118 15.87 11.64 -10.24
N ASN A 119 16.05 12.85 -9.70
CA ASN A 119 17.37 13.37 -9.29
C ASN A 119 17.67 13.18 -7.79
N THR A 120 16.93 12.31 -7.10
CA THR A 120 17.13 12.05 -5.65
C THR A 120 18.42 11.28 -5.36
N GLY A 121 19.01 10.63 -6.37
CA GLY A 121 20.12 9.72 -6.18
C GLY A 121 19.71 8.39 -5.53
N MET A 122 18.41 8.07 -5.53
CA MET A 122 17.87 6.82 -5.00
C MET A 122 17.37 5.91 -6.13
N LEU A 123 17.57 4.61 -5.97
CA LEU A 123 16.97 3.55 -6.78
C LEU A 123 15.83 2.89 -6.02
N LEU A 124 14.66 2.80 -6.65
CA LEU A 124 13.61 1.87 -6.23
C LEU A 124 14.02 0.45 -6.60
N VAL A 125 14.05 -0.42 -5.61
CA VAL A 125 14.27 -1.85 -5.78
C VAL A 125 12.92 -2.54 -5.86
N VAL A 126 12.68 -3.19 -6.99
CA VAL A 126 11.47 -3.98 -7.24
C VAL A 126 11.86 -5.45 -7.27
N PRO A 127 11.47 -6.24 -6.26
CA PRO A 127 11.74 -7.67 -6.24
C PRO A 127 11.13 -8.42 -7.42
N SER A 128 11.68 -9.61 -7.70
CA SER A 128 11.12 -10.50 -8.71
C SER A 128 9.68 -10.90 -8.35
N GLN A 129 8.87 -11.29 -9.34
CA GLN A 129 7.51 -11.78 -9.10
C GLN A 129 7.48 -12.94 -8.10
N ARG A 130 8.48 -13.83 -8.18
CA ARG A 130 8.64 -14.95 -7.26
C ARG A 130 8.86 -14.48 -5.83
N ASP A 131 9.75 -13.50 -5.63
CA ASP A 131 10.05 -12.96 -4.31
C ASP A 131 8.89 -12.14 -3.74
N LEU A 132 8.19 -11.39 -4.59
CA LEU A 132 6.98 -10.66 -4.22
C LEU A 132 5.90 -11.63 -3.70
N LYS A 133 5.66 -12.73 -4.42
CA LYS A 133 4.71 -13.76 -3.99
C LYS A 133 5.14 -14.40 -2.66
N LEU A 134 6.41 -14.78 -2.54
CA LEU A 134 6.94 -15.38 -1.32
C LEU A 134 6.83 -14.44 -0.12
N GLY A 135 7.13 -13.15 -0.31
CA GLY A 135 6.98 -12.12 0.71
C GLY A 135 5.54 -11.96 1.20
N SER A 136 4.59 -11.88 0.26
CA SER A 136 3.16 -11.84 0.57
C SER A 136 2.71 -13.08 1.36
N ASP A 137 3.06 -14.28 0.90
CA ASP A 137 2.71 -15.54 1.54
C ASP A 137 3.28 -15.60 2.98
N ASN A 138 4.50 -15.12 3.17
CA ASN A 138 5.16 -15.07 4.49
C ASN A 138 4.51 -14.06 5.43
N ARG A 139 4.16 -12.87 4.95
CA ARG A 139 3.43 -11.85 5.73
C ARG A 139 2.13 -12.41 6.28
N ILE A 140 1.34 -13.08 5.45
CA ILE A 140 0.07 -13.72 5.88
C ILE A 140 0.32 -14.78 6.96
N LYS A 141 1.35 -15.62 6.80
CA LYS A 141 1.72 -16.63 7.80
C LYS A 141 2.07 -15.98 9.14
N LEU A 142 2.89 -14.92 9.13
CA LEU A 142 3.29 -14.19 10.34
C LEU A 142 2.08 -13.55 11.03
N GLN A 143 1.18 -12.91 10.29
CA GLN A 143 -0.06 -12.34 10.85
C GLN A 143 -0.95 -13.40 11.49
N LYS A 144 -1.05 -14.59 10.89
CA LYS A 144 -1.81 -15.72 11.45
C LYS A 144 -1.17 -16.27 12.73
N LEU A 145 0.16 -16.27 12.82
CA LEU A 145 0.88 -16.68 14.03
C LEU A 145 0.66 -15.68 15.17
N ASN A 146 0.74 -14.38 14.89
CA ASN A 146 0.55 -13.33 15.90
C ASN A 146 -0.88 -13.25 16.43
N LYS A 147 -1.89 -13.65 15.65
CA LYS A 147 -3.31 -13.70 16.09
C LYS A 147 -3.64 -14.89 16.99
N LYS A 148 -2.76 -15.89 17.08
CA LYS A 148 -2.96 -17.09 17.90
C LYS A 148 -2.30 -17.00 19.28
N GLN A 149 -1.52 -15.94 19.52
CA GLN A 149 -0.94 -15.60 20.82
C GLN A 149 -1.88 -14.64 21.55
#